data_AF-A0A938PRA2-F1
#
_entry.id   AF-A0A938PRA2-F1
#
_cell.length_a   1.000
_cell.length_b   1.000
_cell.length_c   1.000
_cell.angle_alpha   90.00
_cell.angle_beta   90.00
_cell.angle_gamma   90.00
#
_symmetry.space_group_name_H-M   'P 1'
#
loop_
_entity.id
_entity.type
_entity.pdbx_description
1 polymer ?
#
loop_
_entity_poly.entity_id
_entity_poly.type
_entity_poly.pdbx_seq_one_letter_code
_entity_poly.pdbx_strand_id
1 'polypeptide(L)'
;DVAIYDSTVILEYIEDKWPAPKLLPVSPAERARVRLLEDVMDTHFEAITWGLSEVRLFGRGAGPLGETLYAKGQEQIRGWYRWLANQLGNRAWFNGDAFGWGDLCVAPFVNGATGFGVHPEGTLAEWHQRVNQRPSVETCRKSAEAVAFTSRAISLDAVKQAIDQGLFKREYRDHRLEWMIKTGGLDVVIEGVAKQNVRFMHVFD
;
A
#
# COMPACT_ATOMS: atom_id res chain seq x y z
N ASP A 1 -10.39 26.69 9.73
CA ASP A 1 -9.47 25.63 9.28
C ASP A 1 -10.20 24.30 9.23
N VAL A 2 -9.92 23.47 8.21
CA VAL A 2 -10.55 22.15 8.02
C VAL A 2 -9.47 21.08 8.19
N ALA A 3 -9.71 20.09 9.04
CA ALA A 3 -8.89 18.88 9.15
C ALA A 3 -9.52 17.79 8.28
N ILE A 4 -8.74 17.18 7.37
CA ILE A 4 -9.24 16.27 6.34
C ILE A 4 -8.47 14.96 6.40
N TYR A 5 -9.22 13.86 6.41
CA TYR A 5 -8.76 12.47 6.33
C TYR A 5 -9.92 11.64 5.74
N ASP A 6 -9.70 10.52 5.06
CA ASP A 6 -8.44 9.83 4.67
C ASP A 6 -7.90 10.35 3.30
N SER A 7 -6.88 9.67 2.72
CA SER A 7 -6.24 9.90 1.42
C SER A 7 -7.24 10.25 0.32
N THR A 8 -8.30 9.46 0.15
CA THR A 8 -9.33 9.71 -0.87
C THR A 8 -10.03 11.04 -0.64
N VAL A 9 -10.41 11.35 0.60
CA VAL A 9 -11.07 12.63 0.94
C VAL A 9 -10.11 13.82 0.78
N ILE A 10 -8.82 13.62 1.09
CA ILE A 10 -7.77 14.61 0.84
C ILE A 10 -7.62 14.86 -0.66
N LEU A 11 -7.58 13.81 -1.49
CA LEU A 11 -7.51 13.94 -2.94
C LEU A 11 -8.78 14.60 -3.52
N GLU A 12 -9.96 14.28 -3.01
CA GLU A 12 -11.22 14.91 -3.45
C GLU A 12 -11.22 16.40 -3.11
N TYR A 13 -10.80 16.76 -1.89
CA TYR A 13 -10.64 18.15 -1.51
C TYR A 13 -9.61 18.88 -2.39
N ILE A 14 -8.50 18.23 -2.75
CA ILE A 14 -7.50 18.82 -3.66
C ILE A 14 -8.11 19.08 -5.04
N GLU A 15 -8.86 18.13 -5.60
CA GLU A 15 -9.53 18.27 -6.90
C GLU A 15 -10.58 19.41 -6.88
N ASP A 16 -11.33 19.55 -5.79
CA ASP A 16 -12.32 20.63 -5.62
C ASP A 16 -11.66 21.99 -5.40
N LYS A 17 -10.59 22.04 -4.59
CA LYS A 17 -9.92 23.29 -4.22
C LYS A 17 -9.05 23.84 -5.35
N TRP A 18 -8.41 22.96 -6.12
CA TRP A 18 -7.51 23.30 -7.23
C TRP A 18 -7.91 22.54 -8.50
N PRO A 19 -8.94 22.98 -9.23
CA PRO A 19 -9.50 22.25 -10.37
C PRO A 19 -8.60 22.23 -11.63
N ALA A 20 -7.43 22.88 -11.59
CA ALA A 20 -6.45 22.89 -12.66
C ALA A 20 -5.02 22.82 -12.11
N PRO A 21 -4.17 21.89 -12.60
CA PRO A 21 -4.50 20.81 -13.53
C PRO A 21 -5.41 19.74 -12.90
N LYS A 22 -6.34 19.17 -13.68
CA LYS A 22 -7.24 18.11 -13.21
C LYS A 22 -6.45 16.83 -12.92
N LEU A 23 -6.69 16.21 -11.77
CA LEU A 23 -6.15 14.90 -11.45
C LEU A 23 -7.06 13.79 -11.93
N LEU A 24 -8.38 14.00 -11.98
CA LEU A 24 -9.31 13.02 -12.50
C LEU A 24 -9.63 13.21 -13.99
N PRO A 25 -10.00 12.12 -14.69
CA PRO A 25 -10.51 12.20 -16.05
C PRO A 25 -11.81 13.01 -16.13
N VAL A 26 -12.16 13.46 -17.35
CA VAL A 26 -13.37 14.27 -17.57
C VAL A 26 -14.64 13.42 -17.59
N SER A 27 -14.61 12.24 -18.24
CA SER A 27 -15.82 11.43 -18.40
C SER A 27 -16.20 10.73 -17.10
N PRO A 28 -17.50 10.64 -16.75
CA PRO A 28 -17.94 9.90 -15.56
C PRO A 28 -17.46 8.45 -15.53
N ALA A 29 -17.42 7.79 -16.69
CA ALA A 29 -16.94 6.41 -16.81
C ALA A 29 -15.45 6.26 -16.47
N GLU A 30 -14.59 7.15 -16.97
CA GLU A 30 -13.16 7.10 -16.65
C GLU A 30 -12.88 7.51 -15.20
N ARG A 31 -13.67 8.44 -14.63
CA ARG A 31 -13.62 8.75 -13.20
C ARG A 31 -13.96 7.53 -12.35
N ALA A 32 -15.02 6.79 -12.72
CA ALA A 32 -15.40 5.57 -12.03
C ALA A 32 -14.30 4.51 -12.12
N ARG A 33 -13.69 4.33 -13.30
CA ARG A 33 -12.55 3.41 -13.48
C ARG A 33 -11.37 3.76 -12.57
N VAL A 34 -10.99 5.03 -12.50
CA VAL A 34 -9.86 5.49 -11.68
C VAL A 34 -10.16 5.38 -10.18
N ARG A 35 -11.41 5.63 -9.75
CA ARG A 35 -11.83 5.44 -8.36
C ARG A 35 -11.87 3.96 -7.96
N LEU A 36 -12.33 3.07 -8.85
CA LEU A 36 -12.24 1.63 -8.63
C LEU A 36 -10.79 1.15 -8.54
N LEU A 37 -9.89 1.77 -9.32
CA LEU A 37 -8.46 1.49 -9.23
C LEU A 37 -7.89 1.91 -7.88
N GLU A 38 -8.18 3.13 -7.40
CA GLU A 38 -7.80 3.56 -6.04
C GLU A 38 -8.35 2.62 -4.97
N ASP A 39 -9.65 2.30 -5.01
CA ASP A 39 -10.32 1.47 -4.02
C ASP A 39 -9.62 0.11 -3.86
N VAL A 40 -9.32 -0.60 -4.95
CA VAL A 40 -8.64 -1.91 -4.85
C VAL A 40 -7.18 -1.80 -4.41
N MET A 41 -6.52 -0.67 -4.68
CA MET A 41 -5.15 -0.44 -4.22
C MET A 41 -5.11 -0.17 -2.72
N ASP A 42 -5.99 0.70 -2.21
CA ASP A 42 -6.08 1.07 -0.79
C ASP A 42 -6.67 -0.04 0.09
N THR A 43 -7.40 -0.99 -0.50
CA THR A 43 -8.00 -2.12 0.21
C THR A 43 -7.19 -3.40 0.05
N HIS A 44 -7.22 -4.01 -1.13
CA HIS A 44 -6.72 -5.36 -1.33
C HIS A 44 -5.20 -5.41 -1.54
N PHE A 45 -4.64 -4.49 -2.32
CA PHE A 45 -3.19 -4.47 -2.56
C PHE A 45 -2.44 -4.02 -1.31
N GLU A 46 -2.92 -2.96 -0.65
CA GLU A 46 -2.39 -2.45 0.61
C GLU A 46 -2.26 -3.58 1.64
N ALA A 47 -3.34 -4.34 1.85
CA ALA A 47 -3.38 -5.41 2.83
C ALA A 47 -2.28 -6.47 2.63
N ILE A 48 -1.91 -6.75 1.38
CA ILE A 48 -0.82 -7.69 1.07
C ILE A 48 0.52 -7.08 1.49
N THR A 49 0.85 -5.88 1.02
CA THR A 49 2.13 -5.22 1.35
C THR A 49 2.29 -4.93 2.85
N TRP A 50 1.19 -4.60 3.52
CA TRP A 50 1.12 -4.46 4.96
C TRP A 50 1.38 -5.80 5.66
N GLY A 51 0.76 -6.88 5.19
CA GLY A 51 0.95 -8.23 5.75
C GLY A 51 2.37 -8.75 5.56
N LEU A 52 2.99 -8.47 4.41
CA LEU A 52 4.41 -8.76 4.18
C LEU A 52 5.31 -7.98 5.16
N SER A 53 4.92 -6.76 5.54
CA SER A 53 5.63 -5.98 6.57
C SER A 53 5.51 -6.61 7.96
N GLU A 54 4.32 -7.10 8.34
CA GLU A 54 4.13 -7.86 9.59
C GLU A 54 5.10 -9.04 9.68
N VAL A 55 5.24 -9.80 8.60
CA VAL A 55 6.12 -10.97 8.56
C VAL A 55 7.60 -10.56 8.56
N ARG A 56 8.03 -9.69 7.64
CA ARG A 56 9.46 -9.41 7.41
C ARG A 56 10.05 -8.35 8.30
N LEU A 57 9.30 -7.29 8.58
CA LEU A 57 9.80 -6.16 9.35
C LEU A 57 9.50 -6.34 10.84
N PHE A 58 8.33 -6.89 11.17
CA PHE A 58 7.89 -7.07 12.56
C PHE A 58 8.02 -8.50 13.08
N GLY A 59 8.56 -9.44 12.26
CA GLY A 59 8.92 -10.78 12.70
C GLY A 59 7.73 -11.67 13.08
N ARG A 60 6.53 -11.37 12.58
CA ARG A 60 5.32 -12.14 12.87
C ARG A 60 5.30 -13.47 12.12
N GLY A 61 4.78 -14.51 12.79
CA GLY A 61 4.68 -15.85 12.22
C GLY A 61 6.05 -16.47 11.99
N ALA A 62 6.84 -16.66 13.04
CA ALA A 62 8.19 -17.19 12.91
C ALA A 62 8.25 -18.58 12.24
N GLY A 63 9.39 -18.88 11.61
CA GLY A 63 9.64 -20.20 11.01
C GLY A 63 8.79 -20.48 9.75
N PRO A 64 8.34 -21.72 9.54
CA PRO A 64 7.64 -22.13 8.31
C PRO A 64 6.37 -21.34 7.98
N LEU A 65 5.68 -20.83 9.01
CA LEU A 65 4.48 -20.02 8.81
C LEU A 65 4.80 -18.72 8.07
N GLY A 66 5.80 -17.97 8.52
CA GLY A 66 6.18 -16.68 7.94
C GLY A 66 6.70 -16.83 6.51
N GLU A 67 7.46 -17.89 6.24
CA GLU A 67 7.89 -18.20 4.87
C GLU A 67 6.70 -18.50 3.95
N THR A 68 5.69 -19.22 4.46
CA THR A 68 4.46 -19.49 3.71
C THR A 68 3.66 -18.20 3.45
N LEU A 69 3.47 -17.37 4.47
CA LEU A 69 2.76 -16.09 4.35
C LEU A 69 3.47 -15.16 3.35
N TYR A 70 4.80 -15.10 3.43
CA TYR A 70 5.59 -14.27 2.53
C TYR A 70 5.50 -14.73 1.08
N ALA A 71 5.69 -16.03 0.84
CA ALA A 71 5.59 -16.60 -0.50
C ALA A 71 4.21 -16.36 -1.14
N LYS A 72 3.13 -16.57 -0.36
CA LYS A 72 1.75 -16.29 -0.82
C LYS A 72 1.53 -14.80 -1.10
N GLY A 73 2.02 -13.91 -0.25
CA GLY A 73 1.92 -12.47 -0.49
C GLY A 73 2.64 -12.05 -1.78
N GLN A 74 3.84 -12.58 -2.02
CA GLN A 74 4.56 -12.33 -3.28
C GLN A 74 3.81 -12.88 -4.50
N GLU A 75 3.21 -14.07 -4.41
CA GLU A 75 2.37 -14.63 -5.46
C GLU A 75 1.16 -13.74 -5.76
N GLN A 76 0.46 -13.26 -4.74
CA GLN A 76 -0.69 -12.38 -4.87
C GLN A 76 -0.30 -11.04 -5.50
N ILE A 77 0.83 -10.43 -5.12
CA ILE A 77 1.35 -9.22 -5.77
C ILE A 77 1.58 -9.46 -7.26
N ARG A 78 2.17 -10.58 -7.67
CA ARG A 78 2.33 -10.92 -9.10
C ARG A 78 0.98 -11.04 -9.81
N GLY A 79 -0.05 -11.55 -9.12
CA GLY A 79 -1.44 -11.55 -9.60
C GLY A 79 -1.98 -10.15 -9.84
N TRP A 80 -1.80 -9.26 -8.86
CA TRP A 80 -2.19 -7.86 -8.99
C TRP A 80 -1.42 -7.11 -10.07
N TYR A 81 -0.13 -7.39 -10.28
CA TYR A 81 0.63 -6.80 -11.38
C TYR A 81 0.05 -7.18 -12.74
N ARG A 82 -0.41 -8.43 -12.92
CA ARG A 82 -1.12 -8.82 -14.16
C ARG A 82 -2.44 -8.04 -14.32
N TRP A 83 -3.19 -7.88 -13.24
CA TRP A 83 -4.43 -7.09 -13.26
C TRP A 83 -4.17 -5.62 -13.58
N LEU A 84 -3.16 -5.00 -12.94
CA LEU A 84 -2.74 -3.62 -13.19
C LEU A 84 -2.25 -3.43 -14.63
N ALA A 85 -1.47 -4.36 -15.17
CA ALA A 85 -1.06 -4.33 -16.57
C ALA A 85 -2.27 -4.33 -17.52
N ASN A 86 -3.31 -5.11 -17.21
CA ASN A 86 -4.56 -5.10 -17.98
C ASN A 86 -5.34 -3.78 -17.83
N GLN A 87 -5.38 -3.18 -16.63
CA GLN A 87 -6.03 -1.88 -16.42
C GLN A 87 -5.31 -0.75 -17.16
N LEU A 88 -3.98 -0.78 -17.19
CA LEU A 88 -3.16 0.15 -17.95
C LEU A 88 -3.41 -0.05 -19.46
N GLY A 89 -3.40 -1.30 -19.92
CA GLY A 89 -3.53 -1.64 -21.34
C GLY A 89 -2.44 -0.97 -22.17
N ASN A 90 -2.84 -0.27 -23.23
CA ASN A 90 -1.93 0.49 -24.10
C ASN A 90 -1.79 1.97 -23.70
N ARG A 91 -2.33 2.38 -22.55
CA ARG A 91 -2.29 3.78 -22.10
C ARG A 91 -0.92 4.12 -21.54
N ALA A 92 -0.54 5.40 -21.67
CA ALA A 92 0.70 5.90 -21.06
C ALA A 92 0.59 5.99 -19.52
N TRP A 93 -0.61 6.26 -19.02
CA TRP A 93 -0.91 6.51 -17.61
C TRP A 93 -2.19 5.78 -17.19
N PHE A 94 -2.30 5.40 -15.92
CA PHE A 94 -3.53 4.85 -15.37
C PHE A 94 -4.70 5.84 -15.42
N ASN A 95 -4.39 7.14 -15.55
CA ASN A 95 -5.37 8.21 -15.70
C ASN A 95 -5.71 8.54 -17.17
N GLY A 96 -5.19 7.78 -18.14
CA GLY A 96 -5.42 7.99 -19.58
C GLY A 96 -4.20 8.58 -20.29
N ASP A 97 -4.40 9.73 -20.94
CA ASP A 97 -3.36 10.38 -21.76
C ASP A 97 -2.36 11.20 -20.93
N ALA A 98 -2.71 11.54 -19.69
CA ALA A 98 -1.88 12.33 -18.78
C ALA A 98 -1.81 11.68 -17.39
N PHE A 99 -0.70 11.93 -16.69
CA PHE A 99 -0.55 11.54 -15.29
C PHE A 99 -1.65 12.16 -14.42
N GLY A 100 -2.23 11.38 -13.51
CA GLY A 100 -3.19 11.90 -12.54
C GLY A 100 -3.54 10.90 -11.45
N TRP A 101 -4.78 10.96 -10.99
CA TRP A 101 -5.25 10.24 -9.81
C TRP A 101 -4.99 8.73 -9.87
N GLY A 102 -5.23 8.10 -11.02
CA GLY A 102 -4.96 6.67 -11.20
C GLY A 102 -3.48 6.31 -11.03
N ASP A 103 -2.56 7.21 -11.36
CA ASP A 103 -1.13 6.98 -11.17
C ASP A 103 -0.70 7.27 -9.72
N LEU A 104 -1.30 8.30 -9.11
CA LEU A 104 -1.08 8.67 -7.71
C LEU A 104 -1.47 7.54 -6.76
N CYS A 105 -2.58 6.83 -7.03
CA CYS A 105 -3.02 5.72 -6.21
C CYS A 105 -2.30 4.40 -6.49
N VAL A 106 -1.58 4.23 -7.62
CA VAL A 106 -0.85 2.98 -7.91
C VAL A 106 0.64 3.08 -7.55
N ALA A 107 1.28 4.23 -7.81
CA ALA A 107 2.73 4.36 -7.69
C ALA A 107 3.29 4.05 -6.28
N PRO A 108 2.70 4.52 -5.17
CA PRO A 108 3.20 4.23 -3.83
C PRO A 108 3.22 2.74 -3.52
N PHE A 109 2.20 1.99 -3.95
CA PHE A 109 2.09 0.56 -3.67
C PHE A 109 3.04 -0.28 -4.52
N VAL A 110 3.19 0.02 -5.82
CA VAL A 110 4.16 -0.69 -6.65
C VAL A 110 5.58 -0.39 -6.15
N ASN A 111 5.87 0.86 -5.76
CA ASN A 111 7.14 1.21 -5.11
C ASN A 111 7.37 0.39 -3.83
N GLY A 112 6.38 0.33 -2.93
CA GLY A 112 6.48 -0.45 -1.69
C GLY A 112 6.68 -1.95 -1.94
N ALA A 113 5.96 -2.51 -2.91
CA ALA A 113 6.07 -3.93 -3.27
C ALA A 113 7.45 -4.32 -3.83
N THR A 114 8.17 -3.41 -4.51
CA THR A 114 9.55 -3.68 -4.92
C THR A 114 10.49 -3.93 -3.73
N GLY A 115 10.20 -3.33 -2.56
CA GLY A 115 10.94 -3.58 -1.32
C GLY A 115 10.81 -5.02 -0.80
N PHE A 116 9.80 -5.76 -1.26
CA PHE A 116 9.60 -7.19 -0.98
C PHE A 116 10.12 -8.10 -2.10
N GLY A 117 10.93 -7.56 -3.03
CA GLY A 117 11.54 -8.31 -4.12
C GLY A 117 10.57 -8.73 -5.21
N VAL A 118 9.40 -8.08 -5.32
CA VAL A 118 8.43 -8.33 -6.39
C VAL A 118 8.39 -7.11 -7.31
N HIS A 119 9.01 -7.25 -8.48
CA HIS A 119 9.14 -6.18 -9.46
C HIS A 119 8.07 -6.30 -10.56
N PRO A 120 7.51 -5.19 -11.06
CA PRO A 120 6.61 -5.23 -12.21
C PRO A 120 7.38 -5.65 -13.47
N GLU A 121 6.66 -6.20 -14.44
CA GLU A 121 7.19 -6.63 -15.74
C GLU A 121 6.37 -6.02 -16.89
N GLY A 122 6.90 -6.08 -18.12
CA GLY A 122 6.19 -5.63 -19.32
C GLY A 122 5.77 -4.15 -19.27
N THR A 123 4.56 -3.86 -19.76
CA THR A 123 4.02 -2.49 -19.82
C THR A 123 3.91 -1.82 -18.44
N LEU A 124 3.67 -2.60 -17.39
CA LEU A 124 3.65 -2.07 -16.02
C LEU A 124 5.04 -1.65 -15.56
N ALA A 125 6.10 -2.37 -15.96
CA ALA A 125 7.48 -1.97 -15.66
C ALA A 125 7.86 -0.66 -16.38
N GLU A 126 7.45 -0.53 -17.64
CA GLU A 126 7.67 0.70 -18.42
C GLU A 126 6.94 1.90 -17.80
N TRP A 127 5.69 1.70 -17.37
CA TRP A 127 4.96 2.71 -16.60
C TRP A 127 5.64 3.01 -15.26
N HIS A 128 6.09 1.99 -14.53
CA HIS A 128 6.75 2.15 -13.23
C HIS A 128 8.05 2.95 -13.33
N GLN A 129 8.83 2.74 -14.40
CA GLN A 129 10.00 3.57 -14.70
C GLN A 129 9.60 5.02 -15.00
N ARG A 130 8.58 5.22 -15.85
CA ARG A 130 8.11 6.55 -16.27
C ARG A 130 7.54 7.36 -15.11
N VAL A 131 6.73 6.75 -14.25
CA VAL A 131 6.08 7.44 -13.12
C VAL A 131 7.12 7.90 -12.09
N ASN A 132 8.15 7.09 -11.84
CA ASN A 132 9.21 7.42 -10.89
C ASN A 132 10.20 8.49 -11.40
N GLN A 133 10.18 8.82 -12.70
CA GLN A 133 10.94 9.95 -13.25
C GLN A 133 10.22 11.29 -13.08
N ARG A 134 8.96 11.30 -12.63
CA ARG A 134 8.24 12.56 -12.38
C ARG A 134 8.80 13.24 -11.13
N PRO A 135 9.12 14.55 -11.16
CA PRO A 135 9.69 15.25 -10.01
C PRO A 135 8.85 15.15 -8.73
N SER A 136 7.51 15.20 -8.85
CA SER A 136 6.62 15.05 -7.70
C SER A 136 6.71 13.65 -7.08
N VAL A 137 6.73 12.60 -7.90
CA VAL A 137 6.80 11.21 -7.46
C VAL A 137 8.19 10.91 -6.87
N GLU A 138 9.26 11.37 -7.53
CA GLU A 138 10.61 11.21 -7.02
C GLU A 138 10.79 11.87 -5.64
N THR A 139 10.26 13.09 -5.47
CA THR A 139 10.29 13.81 -4.20
C THR A 139 9.56 13.02 -3.12
N CYS A 140 8.31 12.60 -3.37
CA CYS A 140 7.53 11.82 -2.41
C CYS A 140 8.19 10.48 -2.08
N ARG A 141 8.75 9.77 -3.07
CA ARG A 141 9.47 8.51 -2.86
C ARG A 141 10.68 8.70 -1.96
N LYS A 142 11.52 9.71 -2.20
CA LYS A 142 12.67 10.03 -1.33
C LYS A 142 12.24 10.37 0.09
N SER A 143 11.17 11.15 0.26
CA SER A 143 10.62 11.46 1.57
C SER A 143 10.12 10.20 2.29
N ALA A 144 9.41 9.32 1.60
CA ALA A 144 8.94 8.05 2.15
C ALA A 144 10.11 7.13 2.54
N GLU A 145 11.15 7.02 1.71
CA GLU A 145 12.35 6.22 1.98
C GLU A 145 13.12 6.72 3.21
N ALA A 146 13.15 8.03 3.43
CA ALA A 146 13.84 8.62 4.58
C ALA A 146 13.19 8.26 5.93
N VAL A 147 11.89 7.96 5.94
CA VAL A 147 11.12 7.62 7.15
C VAL A 147 10.61 6.17 7.16
N ALA A 148 11.00 5.36 6.17
CA ALA A 148 10.62 3.95 6.11
C ALA A 148 11.26 3.16 7.25
N PHE A 149 10.58 2.12 7.74
CA PHE A 149 11.13 1.21 8.77
C PHE A 149 12.45 0.55 8.35
N THR A 150 12.72 0.43 7.05
CA THR A 150 13.96 -0.09 6.48
C THR A 150 15.07 0.97 6.33
N SER A 151 14.78 2.24 6.65
CA SER A 151 15.75 3.33 6.58
C SER A 151 16.81 3.22 7.67
N ARG A 152 17.99 3.79 7.43
CA ARG A 152 19.05 3.89 8.46
C ARG A 152 18.65 4.72 9.68
N ALA A 153 17.60 5.55 9.55
CA ALA A 153 17.11 6.37 10.64
C ALA A 153 16.28 5.58 11.67
N ILE A 154 15.83 4.37 11.31
CA ILE A 154 14.95 3.55 12.15
C ILE A 154 15.66 2.24 12.51
N SER A 155 15.79 1.96 13.81
CA SER A 155 16.27 0.66 14.28
C SER A 155 15.12 -0.34 14.30
N LEU A 156 15.13 -1.30 13.37
CA LEU A 156 14.14 -2.38 13.34
C LEU A 156 14.13 -3.20 14.62
N ASP A 157 15.30 -3.42 15.24
CA ASP A 157 15.38 -4.16 16.51
C ASP A 157 14.73 -3.39 17.65
N ALA A 158 14.90 -2.07 17.71
CA ALA A 158 14.22 -1.23 18.69
C ALA A 158 12.69 -1.23 18.47
N VAL A 159 12.24 -1.22 17.21
CA VAL A 159 10.80 -1.29 16.88
C VAL A 159 10.22 -2.65 17.27
N LYS A 160 10.92 -3.76 16.99
CA LYS A 160 10.51 -5.10 17.41
C LYS A 160 10.42 -5.20 18.94
N GLN A 161 11.43 -4.69 19.66
CA GLN A 161 11.41 -4.66 21.13
C GLN A 161 10.22 -3.84 21.67
N ALA A 162 9.91 -2.69 21.07
CA ALA A 162 8.75 -1.89 21.47
C ALA A 162 7.43 -2.63 21.21
N ILE A 163 7.33 -3.42 20.14
CA ILE A 163 6.18 -4.29 19.86
C ILE A 163 6.07 -5.41 20.89
N ASP A 164 7.17 -6.07 21.22
CA ASP A 164 7.19 -7.16 22.20
C ASP A 164 6.85 -6.68 23.62
N GLN A 165 7.22 -5.45 23.95
CA GLN A 165 6.88 -4.78 25.20
C GLN A 165 5.47 -4.17 25.21
N GLY A 166 4.73 -4.23 24.09
CA GLY A 166 3.39 -3.64 23.97
C GLY A 166 3.36 -2.11 23.93
N LEU A 167 4.52 -1.45 23.84
CA LEU A 167 4.66 0.01 23.73
C LEU A 167 4.26 0.52 22.34
N PHE A 168 4.29 -0.35 21.33
CA PHE A 168 3.82 -0.08 19.98
C PHE A 168 2.87 -1.18 19.51
N LYS A 169 1.61 -0.83 19.25
CA LYS A 169 0.60 -1.78 18.78
C LYS A 169 0.36 -1.60 17.29
N ARG A 170 0.49 -2.70 16.54
CA ARG A 170 0.13 -2.74 15.11
C ARG A 170 -1.40 -2.77 14.98
N GLU A 171 -1.94 -1.94 14.09
CA GLU A 171 -3.38 -1.87 13.86
C GLU A 171 -3.83 -2.83 12.75
N TYR A 172 -4.71 -3.76 13.10
CA TYR A 172 -5.31 -4.74 12.21
C TYR A 172 -6.75 -4.27 11.93
N ARG A 173 -7.09 -3.99 10.67
CA ARG A 173 -8.41 -3.49 10.25
C ARG A 173 -8.84 -4.07 8.91
N ASP A 174 -10.14 -4.18 8.69
CA ASP A 174 -10.77 -4.45 7.38
C ASP A 174 -10.04 -5.53 6.56
N HIS A 175 -9.57 -5.15 5.36
CA HIS A 175 -8.86 -5.99 4.41
C HIS A 175 -7.52 -6.54 4.92
N ARG A 176 -6.85 -5.87 5.87
CA ARG A 176 -5.63 -6.39 6.49
C ARG A 176 -5.93 -7.61 7.36
N LEU A 177 -7.03 -7.56 8.12
CA LEU A 177 -7.48 -8.69 8.92
C LEU A 177 -7.97 -9.84 8.03
N GLU A 178 -8.74 -9.53 6.98
CA GLU A 178 -9.16 -10.51 5.98
C GLU A 178 -7.95 -11.20 5.34
N TRP A 179 -6.93 -10.44 4.94
CA TRP A 179 -5.70 -10.98 4.35
C TRP A 179 -4.97 -11.94 5.29
N MET A 180 -4.81 -11.55 6.57
CA MET A 180 -4.19 -12.41 7.57
C MET A 180 -4.94 -13.73 7.71
N ILE A 181 -6.26 -13.69 7.83
CA ILE A 181 -7.08 -14.90 8.00
C ILE A 181 -7.01 -15.78 6.75
N LYS A 182 -7.30 -15.25 5.56
CA LYS A 182 -7.39 -16.06 4.33
C LYS A 182 -6.05 -16.62 3.86
N THR A 183 -4.94 -16.00 4.24
CA THR A 183 -3.59 -16.43 3.86
C THR A 183 -3.03 -17.49 4.81
N GLY A 184 -3.69 -17.71 5.96
CA GLY A 184 -3.31 -18.70 6.98
C GLY A 184 -2.58 -18.12 8.20
N GLY A 185 -2.63 -16.79 8.38
CA GLY A 185 -2.01 -16.06 9.48
C GLY A 185 -2.91 -15.84 10.69
N LEU A 186 -3.94 -16.67 10.91
CA LEU A 186 -4.84 -16.56 12.05
C LEU A 186 -4.08 -16.60 13.39
N ASP A 187 -3.10 -17.50 13.51
CA ASP A 187 -2.29 -17.65 14.72
C ASP A 187 -1.50 -16.37 15.04
N VAL A 188 -1.05 -15.62 14.02
CA VAL A 188 -0.39 -14.32 14.22
C VAL A 188 -1.35 -13.32 14.89
N VAL A 189 -2.61 -13.31 14.46
CA VAL A 189 -3.63 -12.42 15.03
C VAL A 189 -3.91 -12.80 16.48
N ILE A 190 -4.15 -14.09 16.74
CA ILE A 190 -4.44 -14.60 18.10
C ILE A 190 -3.26 -14.31 19.03
N GLU A 191 -2.04 -14.61 18.61
CA GLU A 191 -0.83 -14.34 19.38
C GLU A 191 -0.66 -12.84 19.65
N GLY A 192 -0.90 -11.99 18.64
CA GLY A 192 -0.78 -10.55 18.77
C GLY A 192 -1.78 -9.94 19.76
N VAL A 193 -3.01 -10.45 19.78
CA VAL A 193 -4.04 -10.07 20.77
C VAL A 193 -3.66 -10.54 22.17
N ALA A 194 -3.20 -11.79 22.30
CA ALA A 194 -2.75 -12.35 23.58
C ALA A 194 -1.57 -11.57 24.16
N LYS A 195 -0.62 -11.15 23.32
CA LYS A 195 0.54 -10.31 23.67
C LYS A 195 0.22 -8.82 23.82
N GLN A 196 -1.03 -8.40 23.58
CA GLN A 196 -1.45 -6.99 23.65
C GLN A 196 -0.67 -6.05 22.72
N ASN A 197 -0.12 -6.56 21.61
CA ASN A 197 0.65 -5.78 20.64
C ASN A 197 -0.02 -5.70 19.26
N VAL A 198 -1.27 -6.16 19.18
CA VAL A 198 -2.23 -5.86 18.12
C VAL A 198 -3.36 -5.01 18.70
N ARG A 199 -3.82 -4.03 17.93
CA ARG A 199 -5.02 -3.24 18.22
C ARG A 199 -5.97 -3.24 17.03
N PHE A 200 -7.23 -2.94 17.30
CA PHE A 200 -8.27 -2.73 16.29
C PHE A 200 -8.72 -1.27 16.34
N MET A 201 -9.53 -0.87 15.35
CA MET A 201 -10.11 0.47 15.31
C MET A 201 -10.96 0.71 16.57
N HIS A 202 -10.73 1.85 17.23
CA HIS A 202 -11.59 2.36 18.29
C HIS A 202 -12.47 3.46 17.70
N VAL A 203 -13.66 3.65 18.29
CA VAL A 203 -14.52 4.79 17.93
C VAL A 203 -13.75 6.07 18.25
N PHE A 204 -13.72 7.01 17.31
CA PHE A 204 -13.13 8.32 17.53
C PHE A 204 -13.95 9.04 18.61
N ASP A 205 -13.28 9.50 19.68
CA ASP A 205 -13.84 10.49 20.61
C ASP A 205 -13.76 11.91 20.00
#